data_AF-A0A4R4F3Z3-F1
#
_entry.id   AF-A0A4R4F3Z3-F1
#
_cell.length_a   1.000
_cell.length_b   1.000
_cell.length_c   1.000
_cell.angle_alpha   90.00
_cell.angle_beta   90.00
_cell.angle_gamma   90.00
#
_symmetry.space_group_name_H-M   'P 1'
#
loop_
_entity.id
_entity.type
_entity.pdbx_description
1 polymer ?
#
loop_
_entity_poly.entity_id
_entity_poly.type
_entity_poly.pdbx_seq_one_letter_code
_entity_poly.pdbx_strand_id
1 'polypeptide(L)'
;MQHLFVLDSSGSTNLQQQLVQKLIQSILNGHFACGSRMPSSRKLAEQLGVARNTVVHAYQTLIDEGYLNSRERSGIYVAEDIFNTHPTFDASPNEVLPDENCKRYDWDQVLSKVGVTTSPPSYPQNWQKYPYPFIDGQFDPSLFPVAQWRECSKLSLNVDEIKNWASDSGQQDDYLLTEEIRTKVLPRRGIFAEPEEIMVTIGSQQSLYIVSRLLMHSQTLLAMEEPGYEGMRQLANHAFSPIHYVDVEEDGLDVEAIPEHTGFVYTTPSHQMPTAVTMSMEKRKALYKKAQDNDFVVIEDDYECESNFIHQPHPAVKSLDTEGRVIYVSSFSKVLAPGLRLGFMVASKELIYKARQLRALISRHPPANNQRVMGLFLSLGYYDLTMKKLNEELAERWHELREALNHYLATSVVTTRTVGGSTCWIKGPDQLNSQRFAAEAAKHGILIEPVNRFYGGKNKPLQYFRLGVTSIPTPKIREGVELLSKVIKEWQQEEDALFAKPPGRQLKGDKLREFASHCEYIGRTVFGDPYRIRLCDDGSMEGFEGYHDEKHDHGKWWLEGDIWYRQWNQWSYGETLGFNIYIQKNQIFWARDGRVVDSAFFVLHEE
;
A
#
# COMPACT_ATOMS: atom_id res chain seq x y z
N MET A 1 29.25 -37.09 8.27
CA MET A 1 29.48 -36.04 7.24
C MET A 1 28.31 -35.88 6.28
N GLN A 2 27.71 -36.92 5.69
CA GLN A 2 26.57 -36.76 4.75
C GLN A 2 25.37 -36.01 5.34
N HIS A 3 25.10 -36.14 6.65
CA HIS A 3 24.01 -35.42 7.32
C HIS A 3 24.28 -33.92 7.60
N LEU A 4 25.51 -33.42 7.42
CA LEU A 4 25.87 -32.02 7.72
C LEU A 4 25.69 -31.09 6.50
N PHE A 5 25.63 -31.65 5.29
CA PHE A 5 25.70 -30.90 4.04
C PHE A 5 24.51 -31.22 3.12
N VAL A 6 23.30 -30.82 3.53
CA VAL A 6 22.13 -30.84 2.63
C VAL A 6 22.25 -29.70 1.63
N LEU A 7 22.55 -29.98 0.36
CA LEU A 7 22.62 -28.96 -0.70
C LEU A 7 21.29 -28.95 -1.47
N ASP A 8 20.77 -27.77 -1.75
CA ASP A 8 19.52 -27.59 -2.49
C ASP A 8 19.83 -27.15 -3.92
N SER A 9 19.53 -28.02 -4.89
CA SER A 9 19.72 -27.73 -6.32
C SER A 9 18.59 -26.88 -6.92
N SER A 10 17.50 -26.66 -6.19
CA SER A 10 16.33 -25.86 -6.62
C SER A 10 16.30 -24.44 -6.05
N GLY A 11 17.24 -24.11 -5.16
CA GLY A 11 17.33 -22.79 -4.51
C GLY A 11 17.93 -21.69 -5.41
N SER A 12 17.74 -20.43 -5.01
CA SER A 12 18.26 -19.23 -5.71
C SER A 12 19.78 -19.05 -5.63
N THR A 13 20.45 -19.77 -4.73
CA THR A 13 21.89 -19.66 -4.45
C THR A 13 22.64 -20.77 -5.15
N ASN A 14 23.75 -20.46 -5.85
CA ASN A 14 24.50 -21.49 -6.55
C ASN A 14 25.08 -22.54 -5.56
N LEU A 15 25.28 -23.77 -6.04
CA LEU A 15 25.76 -24.89 -5.20
C LEU A 15 27.15 -24.63 -4.59
N GLN A 16 27.98 -23.81 -5.23
CA GLN A 16 29.31 -23.44 -4.72
C GLN A 16 29.19 -22.57 -3.46
N GLN A 17 28.36 -21.53 -3.48
CA GLN A 17 28.13 -20.63 -2.36
C GLN A 17 27.48 -21.37 -1.18
N GLN A 18 26.52 -22.26 -1.45
CA GLN A 18 25.95 -23.12 -0.42
C GLN A 18 27.02 -24.01 0.24
N LEU A 19 27.93 -24.59 -0.56
CA LEU A 19 29.01 -25.41 -0.04
C LEU A 19 30.02 -24.61 0.79
N VAL A 20 30.41 -23.42 0.33
CA VAL A 20 31.28 -22.50 1.09
C VAL A 20 30.65 -22.15 2.44
N GLN A 21 29.40 -21.69 2.45
CA GLN A 21 28.69 -21.32 3.69
C GLN A 21 28.61 -22.47 4.68
N LYS A 22 28.25 -23.68 4.22
CA LYS A 22 28.16 -24.86 5.09
C LYS A 22 29.51 -25.33 5.61
N LEU A 23 30.57 -25.21 4.82
CA LEU A 23 31.92 -25.54 5.25
C LEU A 23 32.40 -24.56 6.33
N ILE A 24 32.17 -23.25 6.15
CA ILE A 24 32.45 -22.23 7.18
C ILE A 24 31.68 -22.55 8.45
N GLN A 25 30.37 -22.78 8.37
CA GLN A 25 29.54 -23.10 9.53
C GLN A 25 30.01 -24.37 10.25
N SER A 26 30.40 -25.40 9.50
CA SER A 26 30.91 -26.65 10.07
C SER A 26 32.26 -26.48 10.77
N ILE A 27 33.15 -25.66 10.19
CA ILE A 27 34.43 -25.31 10.81
C ILE A 27 34.18 -24.51 12.09
N LEU A 28 33.37 -23.45 12.04
CA LEU A 28 33.07 -22.58 13.19
C LEU A 28 32.33 -23.30 14.33
N ASN A 29 31.44 -24.24 14.00
CA ASN A 29 30.74 -25.06 14.99
C ASN A 29 31.62 -26.20 15.55
N GLY A 30 32.90 -26.27 15.19
CA GLY A 30 33.84 -27.28 15.71
C GLY A 30 33.66 -28.69 15.13
N HIS A 31 32.89 -28.88 14.06
CA HIS A 31 32.73 -30.20 13.41
C HIS A 31 34.01 -30.63 12.68
N PHE A 32 34.84 -29.68 12.25
CA PHE A 32 36.21 -29.93 11.83
C PHE A 32 37.15 -29.23 12.80
N ALA A 33 37.95 -30.02 13.53
CA ALA A 33 38.92 -29.47 14.46
C ALA A 33 39.98 -28.63 13.74
N CYS A 34 40.50 -27.59 14.38
CA CYS A 34 41.65 -26.83 13.90
C CYS A 34 42.83 -27.75 13.62
N GLY A 35 43.56 -27.49 12.53
CA GLY A 35 44.66 -28.33 12.07
C GLY A 35 44.24 -29.70 11.51
N SER A 36 42.94 -30.03 11.50
CA SER A 36 42.47 -31.30 10.93
C SER A 36 42.50 -31.29 9.40
N ARG A 37 42.74 -32.47 8.81
CA ARG A 37 42.79 -32.64 7.36
C ARG A 37 41.37 -32.72 6.78
N MET A 38 41.08 -31.86 5.81
CA MET A 38 39.84 -31.89 5.06
C MET A 38 39.80 -33.09 4.10
N PRO A 39 38.61 -33.63 3.78
CA PRO A 39 38.45 -34.63 2.72
C PRO A 39 39.00 -34.12 1.39
N SER A 40 39.56 -35.02 0.57
CA SER A 40 40.02 -34.63 -0.77
C SER A 40 38.85 -34.12 -1.62
N SER A 41 39.14 -33.24 -2.59
CA SER A 41 38.10 -32.66 -3.45
C SER A 41 37.28 -33.74 -4.18
N ARG A 42 37.90 -34.89 -4.51
CA ARG A 42 37.22 -36.04 -5.13
C ARG A 42 36.29 -36.76 -4.14
N LYS A 43 36.77 -37.02 -2.93
CA LYS A 43 36.01 -37.71 -1.88
C LYS A 43 34.81 -36.88 -1.44
N LEU A 44 34.98 -35.57 -1.27
CA LEU A 44 33.88 -34.69 -0.88
C LEU A 44 32.86 -34.53 -2.01
N ALA A 45 33.30 -34.46 -3.27
CA ALA A 45 32.40 -34.40 -4.43
C ALA A 45 31.53 -35.67 -4.54
N GLU A 46 32.13 -36.85 -4.36
CA GLU A 46 31.43 -38.13 -4.35
C GLU A 46 30.44 -38.24 -3.19
N GLN A 47 30.83 -37.83 -1.99
CA GLN A 47 29.96 -37.87 -0.81
C GLN A 47 28.74 -36.96 -0.90
N LEU A 48 28.87 -35.82 -1.59
CA LEU A 48 27.82 -34.81 -1.73
C LEU A 48 27.03 -34.95 -3.05
N GLY A 49 27.45 -35.84 -3.95
CA GLY A 49 26.82 -36.00 -5.27
C GLY A 49 26.95 -34.76 -6.17
N VAL A 50 28.03 -33.99 -6.05
CA VAL A 50 28.28 -32.75 -6.82
C VAL A 50 29.47 -32.87 -7.76
N ALA A 51 29.55 -31.99 -8.77
CA ALA A 51 30.71 -31.92 -9.64
C ALA A 51 31.98 -31.55 -8.87
N ARG A 52 33.10 -32.22 -9.19
CA ARG A 52 34.40 -31.98 -8.53
C ARG A 52 34.84 -30.52 -8.57
N ASN A 53 34.59 -29.81 -9.67
CA ASN A 53 34.99 -28.41 -9.82
C ASN A 53 34.31 -27.51 -8.78
N THR A 54 33.05 -27.77 -8.42
CA THR A 54 32.33 -27.02 -7.38
C THR A 54 33.05 -27.09 -6.03
N VAL A 55 33.55 -28.28 -5.66
CA VAL A 55 34.32 -28.47 -4.42
C VAL A 55 35.69 -27.80 -4.50
N VAL A 56 36.36 -27.87 -5.64
CA VAL A 56 37.66 -27.21 -5.85
C VAL A 56 37.53 -25.69 -5.68
N HIS A 57 36.53 -25.08 -6.30
CA HIS A 57 36.29 -23.64 -6.16
C HIS A 57 35.89 -23.24 -4.73
N ALA A 58 35.08 -24.06 -4.05
CA ALA A 58 34.73 -23.81 -2.65
C ALA A 58 35.98 -23.87 -1.75
N TYR A 59 36.84 -24.87 -1.91
CA TYR A 59 38.11 -24.95 -1.18
C TYR A 59 39.04 -23.79 -1.50
N GLN A 60 39.13 -23.35 -2.76
CA GLN A 60 39.95 -22.20 -3.12
C GLN A 60 39.45 -20.93 -2.42
N THR A 61 38.14 -20.70 -2.43
CA THR A 61 37.51 -19.56 -1.72
C THR A 61 37.86 -19.57 -0.23
N LEU A 62 37.76 -20.73 0.41
CA LEU A 62 38.08 -20.88 1.84
C LEU A 62 39.58 -20.75 2.15
N ILE A 63 40.45 -21.05 1.19
CA ILE A 63 41.89 -20.80 1.31
C ILE A 63 42.16 -19.30 1.19
N ASP A 64 41.55 -18.64 0.20
CA ASP A 64 41.71 -17.20 -0.04
C ASP A 64 41.17 -16.37 1.15
N GLU A 65 40.11 -16.83 1.81
CA GLU A 65 39.52 -16.24 3.01
C GLU A 65 40.24 -16.65 4.33
N GLY A 66 41.20 -17.57 4.27
CA GLY A 66 42.01 -17.98 5.43
C GLY A 66 41.39 -19.03 6.36
N TYR A 67 40.25 -19.63 6.00
CA TYR A 67 39.65 -20.75 6.75
C TYR A 67 40.39 -22.08 6.54
N LEU A 68 41.06 -22.25 5.41
CA LEU A 68 41.80 -23.47 5.06
C LEU A 68 43.24 -23.14 4.64
N ASN A 69 44.16 -24.04 4.95
CA ASN A 69 45.56 -23.98 4.51
C ASN A 69 45.88 -25.15 3.58
N SER A 70 46.42 -24.85 2.40
CA SER A 70 46.93 -25.85 1.48
C SER A 70 48.39 -26.18 1.82
N ARG A 71 48.69 -27.45 2.11
CA ARG A 71 50.06 -27.95 2.34
C ARG A 71 50.49 -28.80 1.15
N GLU A 72 51.58 -28.41 0.49
CA GLU A 72 52.08 -29.07 -0.73
C GLU A 72 52.26 -30.57 -0.50
N ARG A 73 51.71 -31.41 -1.40
CA ARG A 73 51.74 -32.89 -1.35
C ARG A 73 51.12 -33.54 -0.10
N SER A 74 50.54 -32.76 0.80
CA SER A 74 50.00 -33.23 2.07
C SER A 74 48.47 -33.09 2.13
N GLY A 75 47.89 -32.06 1.54
CA GLY A 75 46.43 -31.88 1.42
C GLY A 75 45.97 -30.53 1.93
N ILE A 76 44.67 -30.42 2.21
CA ILE A 76 44.02 -29.20 2.69
C ILE A 76 43.67 -29.39 4.16
N TYR A 77 43.99 -28.41 5.00
CA TYR A 77 43.85 -28.46 6.45
C TYR A 77 43.03 -27.27 6.94
N VAL A 78 42.27 -27.43 8.02
CA VAL A 78 41.63 -26.30 8.71
C VAL A 78 42.71 -25.43 9.34
N ALA A 79 42.66 -24.12 9.12
CA ALA A 79 43.63 -23.20 9.71
C ALA A 79 43.61 -23.28 11.25
N GLU A 80 44.79 -23.23 11.87
CA GLU A 80 44.95 -23.43 13.32
C GLU A 80 44.54 -22.18 14.13
N ASP A 81 44.57 -21.00 13.50
CA ASP A 81 44.34 -19.70 14.17
C ASP A 81 42.92 -19.13 13.98
N ILE A 82 41.96 -19.89 13.43
CA ILE A 82 40.60 -19.39 13.11
C ILE A 82 39.85 -18.92 14.37
N PHE A 83 40.09 -19.57 15.51
CA PHE A 83 39.43 -19.24 16.79
C PHE A 83 40.26 -18.32 17.69
N ASN A 84 41.53 -18.04 17.36
CA ASN A 84 42.38 -17.14 18.16
C ASN A 84 41.94 -15.67 18.06
N THR A 85 41.07 -15.33 17.12
CA THR A 85 40.51 -13.98 16.90
C THR A 85 39.10 -13.81 17.46
N HIS A 86 38.48 -14.87 17.97
CA HIS A 86 37.17 -14.82 18.62
C HIS A 86 37.32 -15.16 20.11
N PRO A 87 36.63 -14.45 21.03
CA PRO A 87 36.61 -14.87 22.42
C PRO A 87 36.08 -16.30 22.49
N THR A 88 36.93 -17.24 22.88
CA THR A 88 36.59 -18.65 23.02
C THR A 88 35.59 -18.78 24.16
N PHE A 89 34.34 -19.08 23.83
CA PHE A 89 33.42 -19.60 24.82
C PHE A 89 33.81 -21.07 25.08
N ASP A 90 34.33 -21.37 26.27
CA ASP A 90 34.61 -22.74 26.75
C ASP A 90 33.33 -23.59 26.96
N ALA A 91 32.18 -23.12 26.46
CA ALA A 91 30.92 -23.84 26.57
C ALA A 91 30.69 -24.68 25.30
N SER A 92 30.67 -26.00 25.46
CA SER A 92 30.06 -26.85 24.45
C SER A 92 28.57 -26.45 24.32
N PRO A 93 28.01 -26.30 23.10
CA PRO A 93 26.61 -25.91 22.92
C PRO A 93 25.58 -26.86 23.54
N ASN A 94 26.02 -28.04 24.05
CA ASN A 94 25.16 -29.12 24.51
C ASN A 94 25.15 -29.33 26.04
N GLU A 95 25.84 -28.51 26.84
CA GLU A 95 25.91 -28.75 28.30
C GLU A 95 25.24 -27.70 29.18
N VAL A 96 24.79 -26.57 28.64
CA VAL A 96 23.89 -25.69 29.38
C VAL A 96 22.46 -26.19 29.18
N LEU A 97 22.13 -27.33 29.79
CA LEU A 97 20.73 -27.62 30.10
C LEU A 97 20.21 -26.40 30.88
N PRO A 98 19.06 -25.80 30.51
CA PRO A 98 18.49 -24.73 31.30
C PRO A 98 18.27 -25.29 32.71
N ASP A 99 19.08 -24.81 33.66
CA ASP A 99 18.90 -25.13 35.08
C ASP A 99 17.44 -24.87 35.42
N GLU A 100 16.71 -25.89 35.90
CA GLU A 100 15.30 -25.77 36.24
C GLU A 100 15.07 -24.69 37.32
N ASN A 101 16.14 -24.27 38.02
CA ASN A 101 16.15 -23.17 38.97
C ASN A 101 16.60 -21.82 38.40
N CYS A 102 16.94 -21.73 37.11
CA CYS A 102 17.29 -20.46 36.47
C CYS A 102 16.03 -19.61 36.27
N LYS A 103 15.72 -18.79 37.27
CA LYS A 103 14.65 -17.80 37.19
C LYS A 103 14.95 -16.86 36.02
N ARG A 104 14.19 -16.99 34.93
CA ARG A 104 14.23 -16.03 33.82
C ARG A 104 13.96 -14.64 34.37
N TYR A 105 14.80 -13.69 33.95
CA TYR A 105 14.62 -12.29 34.30
C TYR A 105 13.28 -11.79 33.75
N ASP A 106 12.46 -11.23 34.63
CA ASP A 106 11.11 -10.77 34.29
C ASP A 106 11.18 -9.33 33.77
N TRP A 107 11.26 -9.19 32.44
CA TRP A 107 11.30 -7.90 31.78
C TRP A 107 10.04 -7.07 32.01
N ASP A 108 8.89 -7.70 32.32
CA ASP A 108 7.64 -6.98 32.57
C ASP A 108 7.71 -6.09 33.81
N GLN A 109 8.68 -6.34 34.71
CA GLN A 109 8.92 -5.52 35.91
C GLN A 109 9.70 -4.24 35.63
N VAL A 110 10.54 -4.22 34.59
CA VAL A 110 11.51 -3.14 34.33
C VAL A 110 11.14 -2.33 33.09
N LEU A 111 10.47 -2.95 32.12
CA LEU A 111 10.01 -2.27 30.92
C LEU A 111 9.09 -1.11 31.32
N SER A 112 9.36 0.06 30.75
CA SER A 112 8.50 1.22 30.94
C SER A 112 7.09 0.87 30.50
N LYS A 113 6.08 1.26 31.29
CA LYS A 113 4.65 1.09 30.95
C LYS A 113 4.18 1.96 29.78
N VAL A 114 5.11 2.41 28.92
CA VAL A 114 4.79 3.09 27.67
C VAL A 114 3.93 2.13 26.86
N GLY A 115 2.64 2.45 26.76
CA GLY A 115 1.68 1.65 26.00
C GLY A 115 1.98 1.76 24.51
N VAL A 116 2.88 0.91 24.02
CA VAL A 116 3.12 0.77 22.58
C VAL A 116 2.10 -0.22 22.04
N THR A 117 0.89 0.26 21.75
CA THR A 117 -0.08 -0.50 20.97
C THR A 117 0.35 -0.47 19.51
N THR A 118 1.03 -1.51 19.04
CA THR A 118 1.18 -1.76 17.60
C THR A 118 -0.05 -2.50 17.12
N SER A 119 -0.83 -1.89 16.23
CA SER A 119 -1.84 -2.64 15.48
C SER A 119 -1.12 -3.47 14.43
N PRO A 120 -1.18 -4.81 14.48
CA PRO A 120 -0.62 -5.62 13.42
C PRO A 120 -1.27 -5.26 12.08
N PRO A 121 -0.59 -5.54 10.95
CA PRO A 121 -1.22 -5.38 9.64
C PRO A 121 -2.55 -6.14 9.59
N SER A 122 -3.55 -5.59 8.90
CA SER A 122 -4.89 -6.20 8.81
C SER A 122 -4.94 -7.47 7.95
N TYR A 123 -3.77 -7.96 7.49
CA TYR A 123 -3.61 -9.09 6.59
C TYR A 123 -2.54 -10.06 7.10
N PRO A 124 -2.62 -11.36 6.75
CA PRO A 124 -1.69 -12.37 7.26
C PRO A 124 -0.29 -12.25 6.63
N GLN A 125 0.74 -12.73 7.32
CA GLN A 125 2.14 -12.67 6.83
C GLN A 125 2.36 -13.39 5.49
N ASN A 126 1.56 -14.43 5.21
CA ASN A 126 1.62 -15.20 3.98
C ASN A 126 0.65 -14.67 2.90
N TRP A 127 0.31 -13.37 2.92
CA TRP A 127 -0.66 -12.77 2.00
C TRP A 127 -0.35 -13.04 0.53
N GLN A 128 0.92 -13.19 0.13
CA GLN A 128 1.31 -13.49 -1.26
C GLN A 128 0.80 -14.85 -1.76
N LYS A 129 0.38 -15.75 -0.85
CA LYS A 129 -0.18 -17.06 -1.20
C LYS A 129 -1.67 -17.00 -1.54
N TYR A 130 -2.32 -15.87 -1.27
CA TYR A 130 -3.73 -15.69 -1.57
C TYR A 130 -3.92 -15.28 -3.03
N PRO A 131 -4.86 -15.90 -3.76
CA PRO A 131 -5.08 -15.62 -5.18
C PRO A 131 -5.62 -14.20 -5.46
N TYR A 132 -6.35 -13.59 -4.52
CA TYR A 132 -6.96 -12.27 -4.69
C TYR A 132 -6.63 -11.34 -3.50
N PRO A 133 -5.40 -10.80 -3.41
CA PRO A 133 -4.98 -9.96 -2.31
C PRO A 133 -5.37 -8.48 -2.54
N PHE A 134 -6.61 -8.09 -2.22
CA PHE A 134 -7.06 -6.69 -2.31
C PHE A 134 -6.58 -5.85 -1.11
N ILE A 135 -5.27 -5.75 -0.95
CA ILE A 135 -4.62 -5.05 0.15
C ILE A 135 -3.79 -3.87 -0.35
N ASP A 136 -3.76 -2.79 0.42
CA ASP A 136 -3.03 -1.57 0.12
C ASP A 136 -1.55 -1.62 0.55
N GLY A 137 -0.73 -0.86 -0.17
CA GLY A 137 0.64 -0.53 0.19
C GLY A 137 1.63 -1.69 0.16
N GLN A 138 1.28 -2.85 -0.40
CA GLN A 138 2.25 -3.93 -0.60
C GLN A 138 2.95 -3.84 -1.95
N PHE A 139 4.21 -4.22 -1.92
CA PHE A 139 5.11 -4.22 -3.05
C PHE A 139 4.69 -5.24 -4.12
N ASP A 140 4.55 -4.77 -5.36
CA ASP A 140 4.49 -5.61 -6.56
C ASP A 140 5.89 -5.71 -7.18
N PRO A 141 6.54 -6.90 -7.12
CA PRO A 141 7.89 -7.08 -7.67
C PRO A 141 8.00 -6.83 -9.18
N SER A 142 6.90 -6.94 -9.93
CA SER A 142 6.90 -6.75 -11.39
C SER A 142 7.01 -5.28 -11.79
N LEU A 143 6.67 -4.36 -10.88
CA LEU A 143 6.68 -2.92 -11.12
C LEU A 143 8.00 -2.26 -10.72
N PHE A 144 8.84 -2.94 -9.93
CA PHE A 144 10.11 -2.38 -9.49
C PHE A 144 11.13 -2.27 -10.64
N PRO A 145 11.77 -1.10 -10.83
CA PRO A 145 12.74 -0.87 -11.90
C PRO A 145 14.12 -1.46 -11.53
N VAL A 146 14.21 -2.79 -11.46
CA VAL A 146 15.42 -3.51 -11.01
C VAL A 146 16.67 -3.12 -11.80
N ALA A 147 16.55 -2.98 -13.13
CA ALA A 147 17.69 -2.69 -14.00
C ALA A 147 18.27 -1.29 -13.73
N GLN A 148 17.40 -0.29 -13.68
CA GLN A 148 17.73 1.10 -13.41
C GLN A 148 18.26 1.27 -11.99
N TRP A 149 17.62 0.66 -11.00
CA TRP A 149 18.09 0.69 -9.62
C TRP A 149 19.48 0.05 -9.48
N ARG A 150 19.73 -1.07 -10.17
CA ARG A 150 21.04 -1.74 -10.20
C ARG A 150 22.11 -0.86 -10.85
N GLU A 151 21.76 -0.13 -11.90
CA GLU A 151 22.67 0.83 -12.54
C GLU A 151 23.06 1.96 -11.59
N CYS A 152 22.09 2.62 -10.96
CA CYS A 152 22.35 3.66 -9.95
C CYS A 152 23.16 3.13 -8.77
N SER A 153 22.88 1.90 -8.34
CA SER A 153 23.65 1.21 -7.30
C SER A 153 25.12 1.05 -7.70
N LYS A 154 25.40 0.61 -8.94
CA LYS A 154 26.79 0.52 -9.43
C LYS A 154 27.47 1.88 -9.51
N LEU A 155 26.78 2.90 -10.02
CA LEU A 155 27.31 4.26 -10.11
C LEU A 155 27.67 4.84 -8.74
N SER A 156 26.83 4.59 -7.72
CA SER A 156 27.11 5.01 -6.34
C SER A 156 28.38 4.37 -5.75
N LEU A 157 28.85 3.25 -6.30
CA LEU A 157 30.05 2.54 -5.86
C LEU A 157 31.32 2.98 -6.62
N ASN A 158 31.23 3.97 -7.51
CA ASN A 158 32.40 4.59 -8.12
C ASN A 158 33.24 5.30 -7.05
N VAL A 159 34.57 5.27 -7.19
CA VAL A 159 35.51 5.77 -6.17
C VAL A 159 35.21 7.21 -5.73
N ASP A 160 34.83 8.08 -6.66
CA ASP A 160 34.51 9.48 -6.34
C ASP A 160 33.17 9.63 -5.60
N GLU A 161 32.18 8.78 -5.91
CA GLU A 161 30.92 8.75 -5.16
C GLU A 161 31.14 8.20 -3.74
N ILE A 162 31.97 7.15 -3.59
CA ILE A 162 32.33 6.61 -2.27
C ILE A 162 32.93 7.69 -1.38
N LYS A 163 33.83 8.53 -1.90
CA LYS A 163 34.40 9.64 -1.12
C LYS A 163 33.32 10.60 -0.60
N ASN A 164 32.26 10.83 -1.37
CA ASN A 164 31.15 11.69 -0.97
C ASN A 164 30.33 11.06 0.15
N TRP A 165 29.74 9.88 -0.09
CA TRP A 165 28.80 9.29 0.87
C TRP A 165 29.45 8.59 2.06
N ALA A 166 30.73 8.21 1.97
CA ALA A 166 31.48 7.61 3.09
C ALA A 166 32.05 8.65 4.06
N SER A 167 32.03 9.94 3.68
CA SER A 167 32.44 11.01 4.58
C SER A 167 31.42 11.20 5.72
N ASP A 168 31.89 11.55 6.92
CA ASP A 168 30.99 11.91 8.03
C ASP A 168 30.41 13.31 7.76
N SER A 169 29.24 13.36 7.12
CA SER A 169 28.49 14.60 6.86
C SER A 169 27.82 15.15 8.13
N GLY A 170 28.03 14.53 9.30
CA GLY A 170 27.43 14.91 10.56
C GLY A 170 25.91 14.74 10.53
N GLN A 171 25.20 15.86 10.37
CA GLN A 171 23.73 15.90 10.33
C GLN A 171 23.19 16.21 8.93
N GLN A 172 24.05 16.45 7.94
CA GLN A 172 23.62 16.84 6.59
C GLN A 172 23.21 15.62 5.77
N ASP A 173 22.17 15.82 4.97
CA ASP A 173 21.67 14.84 4.01
C ASP A 173 22.49 14.88 2.72
N ASP A 174 22.29 13.88 1.85
CA ASP A 174 22.99 13.83 0.57
C ASP A 174 22.59 15.01 -0.31
N TYR A 175 23.59 15.77 -0.77
CA TYR A 175 23.36 16.98 -1.58
C TYR A 175 22.64 16.68 -2.89
N LEU A 176 23.02 15.62 -3.61
CA LEU A 176 22.41 15.28 -4.89
C LEU A 176 20.93 14.93 -4.68
N LEU A 177 20.62 14.08 -3.70
CA LEU A 177 19.23 13.76 -3.41
C LEU A 177 18.41 15.00 -3.04
N THR A 178 18.96 15.87 -2.19
CA THR A 178 18.26 17.09 -1.74
C THR A 178 17.99 18.04 -2.91
N GLU A 179 18.95 18.25 -3.80
CA GLU A 179 18.78 19.06 -5.00
C GLU A 179 17.77 18.47 -5.98
N GLU A 180 17.78 17.16 -6.19
CA GLU A 180 16.85 16.49 -7.08
C GLU A 180 15.41 16.51 -6.52
N ILE A 181 15.24 16.39 -5.20
CA ILE A 181 13.95 16.64 -4.53
C ILE A 181 13.48 18.07 -4.81
N ARG A 182 14.35 19.06 -4.58
CA ARG A 182 14.07 20.49 -4.72
C ARG A 182 13.69 20.89 -6.14
N THR A 183 14.37 20.32 -7.14
CA THR A 183 14.27 20.75 -8.54
C THR A 183 13.33 19.91 -9.39
N LYS A 184 13.08 18.63 -9.04
CA LYS A 184 12.25 17.72 -9.85
C LYS A 184 11.00 17.22 -9.14
N VAL A 185 11.07 16.96 -7.84
CA VAL A 185 9.95 16.36 -7.08
C VAL A 185 8.99 17.43 -6.57
N LEU A 186 9.48 18.42 -5.81
CA LEU A 186 8.66 19.46 -5.20
C LEU A 186 7.90 20.36 -6.20
N PRO A 187 8.46 20.75 -7.36
CA PRO A 187 7.74 21.60 -8.31
C PRO A 187 6.48 20.97 -8.88
N ARG A 188 6.38 19.63 -8.94
CA ARG A 188 5.15 18.92 -9.35
C ARG A 188 3.98 19.14 -8.40
N ARG A 189 4.29 19.50 -7.16
CA ARG A 189 3.32 19.81 -6.10
C ARG A 189 3.12 21.31 -5.92
N GLY A 190 3.76 22.13 -6.76
CA GLY A 190 3.77 23.59 -6.64
C GLY A 190 4.64 24.11 -5.50
N ILE A 191 5.50 23.27 -4.91
CA ILE A 191 6.32 23.64 -3.77
C ILE A 191 7.68 24.14 -4.27
N PHE A 192 8.06 25.33 -3.80
CA PHE A 192 9.41 25.89 -3.95
C PHE A 192 10.02 26.01 -2.56
N ALA A 193 11.20 25.42 -2.38
CA ALA A 193 11.89 25.36 -1.09
C ALA A 193 13.39 25.58 -1.29
N GLU A 194 14.02 26.18 -0.29
CA GLU A 194 15.48 26.26 -0.19
C GLU A 194 16.07 24.95 0.35
N PRO A 195 17.36 24.63 0.10
CA PRO A 195 17.97 23.41 0.60
C PRO A 195 17.90 23.24 2.13
N GLU A 196 17.90 24.34 2.89
CA GLU A 196 17.77 24.28 4.36
C GLU A 196 16.35 24.00 4.84
N GLU A 197 15.36 24.05 3.95
CA GLU A 197 13.95 23.76 4.24
C GLU A 197 13.60 22.29 3.99
N ILE A 198 14.56 21.46 3.55
CA ILE A 198 14.36 20.06 3.22
C ILE A 198 15.18 19.17 4.18
N MET A 199 14.56 18.13 4.72
CA MET A 199 15.24 17.09 5.50
C MET A 199 14.83 15.71 4.99
N VAL A 200 15.81 14.87 4.66
CA VAL A 200 15.57 13.48 4.26
C VAL A 200 15.27 12.64 5.49
N THR A 201 14.35 11.69 5.40
CA THR A 201 13.92 10.87 6.55
C THR A 201 13.86 9.39 6.21
N ILE A 202 13.83 8.57 7.25
CA ILE A 202 13.63 7.11 7.16
C ILE A 202 12.12 6.84 6.97
N GLY A 203 11.60 7.22 5.81
CA GLY A 203 10.17 7.23 5.50
C GLY A 203 9.39 8.34 6.23
N SER A 204 8.12 8.52 5.86
CA SER A 204 7.24 9.58 6.42
C SER A 204 7.03 9.44 7.93
N GLN A 205 7.00 8.21 8.46
CA GLN A 205 6.80 7.97 9.89
C GLN A 205 7.91 8.60 10.76
N GLN A 206 9.15 8.67 10.28
CA GLN A 206 10.21 9.37 11.03
C GLN A 206 9.97 10.89 11.03
N SER A 207 9.50 11.46 9.91
CA SER A 207 9.10 12.87 9.84
C SER A 207 7.99 13.16 10.87
N LEU A 208 6.92 12.36 10.88
CA LEU A 208 5.80 12.52 11.82
C LEU A 208 6.25 12.33 13.28
N TYR A 209 7.13 11.37 13.56
CA TYR A 209 7.70 11.20 14.90
C TYR A 209 8.44 12.46 15.34
N ILE A 210 9.34 12.99 14.51
CA ILE A 210 10.11 14.20 14.82
C ILE A 210 9.18 15.39 15.06
N VAL A 211 8.19 15.60 14.18
CA VAL A 211 7.18 16.65 14.33
C VAL A 211 6.41 16.50 15.64
N SER A 212 5.93 15.29 15.96
CA SER A 212 5.21 15.06 17.21
C SER A 212 6.06 15.38 18.45
N ARG A 213 7.35 15.07 18.43
CA ARG A 213 8.26 15.32 19.56
C ARG A 213 8.66 16.78 19.72
N LEU A 214 8.69 17.55 18.63
CA LEU A 214 9.02 18.96 18.66
C LEU A 214 7.81 19.82 19.03
N LEU A 215 6.62 19.41 18.60
CA LEU A 215 5.45 20.28 18.58
C LEU A 215 4.34 19.84 19.54
N MET A 216 4.19 18.53 19.82
CA MET A 216 3.03 18.02 20.57
C MET A 216 3.35 17.83 22.06
N HIS A 217 2.42 18.29 22.89
CA HIS A 217 2.41 18.07 24.33
C HIS A 217 0.99 18.20 24.89
N SER A 218 0.82 18.04 26.21
CA SER A 218 -0.49 18.00 26.88
C SER A 218 -1.35 19.25 26.79
N GLN A 219 -0.82 20.35 26.25
CA GLN A 219 -1.54 21.63 26.11
C GLN A 219 -1.77 22.01 24.64
N THR A 220 -1.31 21.19 23.69
CA THR A 220 -1.51 21.45 22.25
C THR A 220 -2.60 20.53 21.72
N LEU A 221 -3.67 21.12 21.18
CA LEU A 221 -4.73 20.35 20.54
C LEU A 221 -4.32 19.95 19.12
N LEU A 222 -4.35 18.65 18.84
CA LEU A 222 -4.25 18.11 17.48
C LEU A 222 -5.67 17.92 16.94
N ALA A 223 -6.03 18.65 15.90
CA ALA A 223 -7.18 18.31 15.05
C ALA A 223 -6.71 17.36 13.94
N MET A 224 -7.44 16.28 13.70
CA MET A 224 -7.11 15.35 12.61
C MET A 224 -8.34 14.70 12.01
N GLU A 225 -8.20 14.25 10.77
CA GLU A 225 -9.22 13.52 10.02
C GLU A 225 -9.76 12.29 10.78
N GLU A 226 -11.07 12.05 10.69
CA GLU A 226 -11.77 10.87 11.18
C GLU A 226 -12.70 10.32 10.08
N PRO A 227 -12.52 9.07 9.64
CA PRO A 227 -11.40 8.18 9.96
C PRO A 227 -10.07 8.75 9.47
N GLY A 228 -8.98 8.44 10.17
CA GLY A 228 -7.65 9.00 9.87
C GLY A 228 -6.49 8.07 10.14
N TYR A 229 -5.28 8.56 9.86
CA TYR A 229 -4.05 7.78 10.01
C TYR A 229 -3.76 7.38 11.45
N GLU A 230 -3.68 6.07 11.71
CA GLU A 230 -3.44 5.53 13.04
C GLU A 230 -2.09 5.93 13.64
N GLY A 231 -1.05 5.98 12.82
CA GLY A 231 0.29 6.32 13.28
C GLY A 231 0.34 7.71 13.93
N MET A 232 -0.36 8.69 13.36
CA MET A 232 -0.45 10.03 13.92
C MET A 232 -1.19 10.05 15.26
N ARG A 233 -2.30 9.31 15.39
CA ARG A 233 -3.01 9.19 16.68
C ARG A 233 -2.11 8.58 17.76
N GLN A 234 -1.37 7.53 17.43
CA GLN A 234 -0.46 6.88 18.37
C GLN A 234 0.65 7.83 18.85
N LEU A 235 1.23 8.62 17.93
CA LEU A 235 2.22 9.63 18.26
C LEU A 235 1.64 10.72 19.17
N ALA A 236 0.45 11.24 18.87
CA ALA A 236 -0.23 12.23 19.70
C ALA A 236 -0.54 11.71 21.11
N ASN A 237 -1.06 10.48 21.21
CA ASN A 237 -1.31 9.82 22.50
C ASN A 237 -0.02 9.65 23.32
N HIS A 238 1.08 9.27 22.67
CA HIS A 238 2.38 9.14 23.33
C HIS A 238 2.96 10.50 23.77
N ALA A 239 2.62 11.59 23.06
CA ALA A 239 2.94 12.95 23.46
C ALA A 239 1.96 13.53 24.51
N PHE A 240 0.94 12.75 24.91
CA PHE A 240 -0.18 13.18 25.75
C PHE A 240 -0.97 14.37 25.18
N SER A 241 -0.88 14.58 23.87
CA SER A 241 -1.55 15.65 23.14
C SER A 241 -3.05 15.31 23.01
N PRO A 242 -3.97 16.20 23.46
CA PRO A 242 -5.39 15.99 23.21
C PRO A 242 -5.67 15.97 21.70
N ILE A 243 -6.61 15.10 21.29
CA ILE A 243 -7.00 14.90 19.90
C ILE A 243 -8.45 15.32 19.71
N HIS A 244 -8.71 16.15 18.70
CA HIS A 244 -10.02 16.44 18.17
C HIS A 244 -10.18 15.77 16.80
N TYR A 245 -11.23 14.97 16.66
CA TYR A 245 -11.55 14.26 15.42
C TYR A 245 -12.45 15.13 14.56
N VAL A 246 -12.07 15.32 13.30
CA VAL A 246 -12.79 16.13 12.33
C VAL A 246 -13.21 15.23 11.17
N ASP A 247 -14.50 15.25 10.86
CA ASP A 247 -15.07 14.38 9.82
C ASP A 247 -14.52 14.72 8.43
N VAL A 248 -14.46 13.70 7.58
CA VAL A 248 -14.09 13.81 6.16
C VAL A 248 -15.36 13.76 5.31
N GLU A 249 -15.63 14.82 4.57
CA GLU A 249 -16.75 14.92 3.62
C GLU A 249 -16.34 14.45 2.21
N GLU A 250 -17.25 14.50 1.24
CA GLU A 250 -17.01 14.03 -0.14
C GLU A 250 -15.84 14.74 -0.84
N ASP A 251 -15.51 15.97 -0.43
CA ASP A 251 -14.42 16.78 -1.01
C ASP A 251 -13.32 17.12 0.01
N GLY A 252 -13.22 16.35 1.11
CA GLY A 252 -12.12 16.40 2.09
C GLY A 252 -12.54 16.82 3.50
N LEU A 253 -11.55 17.08 4.36
CA LEU A 253 -11.69 17.53 5.76
C LEU A 253 -12.74 18.66 5.91
N ASP A 254 -13.64 18.54 6.87
CA ASP A 254 -14.52 19.65 7.26
C ASP A 254 -13.72 20.74 7.98
N VAL A 255 -13.34 21.77 7.23
CA VAL A 255 -12.53 22.90 7.73
C VAL A 255 -13.29 23.68 8.81
N GLU A 256 -14.63 23.76 8.73
CA GLU A 256 -15.43 24.55 9.67
C GLU A 256 -15.50 23.90 11.05
N ALA A 257 -15.50 22.58 11.11
CA ALA A 257 -15.46 21.82 12.36
C ALA A 257 -14.12 21.94 13.13
N ILE A 258 -13.07 22.54 12.55
CA ILE A 258 -11.79 22.75 13.26
C ILE A 258 -11.95 23.77 14.41
N PRO A 259 -11.64 23.39 15.67
CA PRO A 259 -11.78 24.29 16.83
C PRO A 259 -10.84 25.51 16.81
N GLU A 260 -11.27 26.63 17.41
CA GLU A 260 -10.51 27.89 17.50
C GLU A 260 -9.19 27.80 18.30
N HIS A 261 -9.03 26.80 19.17
CA HIS A 261 -7.81 26.58 19.98
C HIS A 261 -6.98 25.37 19.50
N THR A 262 -7.03 25.11 18.20
CA THR A 262 -6.21 24.06 17.58
C THR A 262 -4.76 24.51 17.53
N GLY A 263 -3.81 23.65 17.91
CA GLY A 263 -2.37 23.91 17.72
C GLY A 263 -1.87 23.35 16.39
N PHE A 264 -2.38 22.17 16.02
CA PHE A 264 -1.96 21.44 14.83
C PHE A 264 -3.15 20.81 14.12
N VAL A 265 -3.14 20.84 12.79
CA VAL A 265 -4.05 20.06 11.95
C VAL A 265 -3.22 19.01 11.20
N TYR A 266 -3.57 17.73 11.30
CA TYR A 266 -3.03 16.67 10.43
C TYR A 266 -4.03 16.31 9.33
N THR A 267 -3.58 16.34 8.08
CA THR A 267 -4.42 16.03 6.92
C THR A 267 -3.65 15.29 5.82
N THR A 268 -4.38 14.49 5.04
CA THR A 268 -3.89 13.74 3.87
C THR A 268 -4.65 14.20 2.60
N PRO A 269 -4.43 15.44 2.13
CA PRO A 269 -5.37 16.13 1.24
C PRO A 269 -5.38 15.59 -0.19
N SER A 270 -4.31 14.94 -0.66
CA SER A 270 -4.26 14.42 -2.05
C SER A 270 -5.09 13.15 -2.20
N HIS A 271 -4.90 12.21 -1.29
CA HIS A 271 -5.71 11.00 -1.17
C HIS A 271 -5.82 10.68 0.32
N GLN A 272 -7.03 10.84 0.84
CA GLN A 272 -7.27 10.76 2.26
C GLN A 272 -7.02 9.34 2.79
N MET A 273 -6.21 9.19 3.82
CA MET A 273 -6.02 7.91 4.48
C MET A 273 -7.09 7.74 5.56
N PRO A 274 -8.10 6.87 5.39
CA PRO A 274 -8.13 5.71 4.49
C PRO A 274 -9.14 5.75 3.32
N THR A 275 -9.95 6.80 3.19
CA THR A 275 -11.11 6.83 2.27
C THR A 275 -10.75 7.07 0.80
N ALA A 276 -9.51 7.48 0.52
CA ALA A 276 -8.99 7.94 -0.77
C ALA A 276 -9.69 9.18 -1.35
N VAL A 277 -10.50 9.89 -0.55
CA VAL A 277 -11.10 11.19 -0.90
C VAL A 277 -9.99 12.19 -1.24
N THR A 278 -10.19 12.99 -2.28
CA THR A 278 -9.26 14.07 -2.64
C THR A 278 -9.84 15.39 -2.19
N MET A 279 -9.07 16.15 -1.39
CA MET A 279 -9.46 17.45 -0.90
C MET A 279 -9.51 18.49 -2.03
N SER A 280 -10.64 19.17 -2.17
CA SER A 280 -10.86 20.21 -3.18
C SER A 280 -9.90 21.41 -3.01
N MET A 281 -9.61 22.12 -4.11
CA MET A 281 -8.81 23.34 -4.03
C MET A 281 -9.47 24.45 -3.19
N GLU A 282 -10.80 24.46 -3.11
CA GLU A 282 -11.54 25.37 -2.25
C GLU A 282 -11.25 25.09 -0.77
N LYS A 283 -11.36 23.81 -0.34
CA LYS A 283 -11.03 23.41 1.02
C LYS A 283 -9.55 23.58 1.36
N ARG A 284 -8.63 23.32 0.44
CA ARG A 284 -7.19 23.58 0.65
C ARG A 284 -6.92 25.06 0.96
N LYS A 285 -7.58 25.98 0.23
CA LYS A 285 -7.48 27.43 0.48
C LYS A 285 -8.16 27.82 1.79
N ALA A 286 -9.34 27.28 2.08
CA ALA A 286 -10.06 27.52 3.32
C ALA A 286 -9.24 27.05 4.54
N LEU A 287 -8.65 25.86 4.48
CA LEU A 287 -7.79 25.32 5.53
C LEU A 287 -6.58 26.22 5.78
N TYR A 288 -5.89 26.64 4.72
CA TYR A 288 -4.75 27.56 4.87
C TYR A 288 -5.18 28.91 5.47
N LYS A 289 -6.30 29.48 5.00
CA LYS A 289 -6.83 30.72 5.54
C LYS A 289 -7.19 30.61 7.02
N LYS A 290 -7.86 29.52 7.41
CA LYS A 290 -8.22 29.25 8.81
C LYS A 290 -6.98 29.03 9.68
N ALA A 291 -5.91 28.45 9.12
CA ALA A 291 -4.61 28.32 9.79
C ALA A 291 -3.98 29.68 10.09
N GLN A 292 -4.14 30.66 9.21
CA GLN A 292 -3.71 32.04 9.45
C GLN A 292 -4.57 32.73 10.51
N ASP A 293 -5.90 32.57 10.43
CA ASP A 293 -6.83 33.27 11.34
C ASP A 293 -6.76 32.76 12.78
N ASN A 294 -6.59 31.45 12.96
CA ASN A 294 -6.58 30.80 14.27
C ASN A 294 -5.18 30.42 14.76
N ASP A 295 -4.14 30.84 14.02
CA ASP A 295 -2.72 30.61 14.31
C ASP A 295 -2.35 29.16 14.65
N PHE A 296 -2.67 28.22 13.75
CA PHE A 296 -2.24 26.83 13.86
C PHE A 296 -1.31 26.41 12.73
N VAL A 297 -0.62 25.29 12.94
CA VAL A 297 0.28 24.67 11.97
C VAL A 297 -0.42 23.50 11.27
N VAL A 298 -0.24 23.37 9.96
CA VAL A 298 -0.77 22.25 9.17
C VAL A 298 0.34 21.23 8.91
N ILE A 299 0.08 19.97 9.23
CA ILE A 299 0.90 18.82 8.87
C ILE A 299 0.22 18.15 7.68
N GLU A 300 0.75 18.38 6.48
CA GLU A 300 0.30 17.78 5.23
C GLU A 300 1.11 16.51 4.96
N ASP A 301 0.47 15.34 5.07
CA ASP A 301 1.09 14.04 4.75
C ASP A 301 0.66 13.60 3.35
N ASP A 302 1.56 13.80 2.39
CA ASP A 302 1.31 13.59 0.96
C ASP A 302 1.98 12.30 0.48
N TYR A 303 1.42 11.17 0.91
CA TYR A 303 2.00 9.84 0.71
C TYR A 303 1.69 9.20 -0.66
N GLU A 304 0.71 9.72 -1.40
CA GLU A 304 0.24 9.14 -2.67
C GLU A 304 -0.10 10.20 -3.73
N CYS A 305 0.59 11.33 -3.71
CA CYS A 305 0.28 12.50 -4.54
C CYS A 305 0.19 12.28 -6.06
N GLU A 306 0.81 11.22 -6.58
CA GLU A 306 0.93 10.98 -8.02
C GLU A 306 -0.17 10.05 -8.57
N SER A 307 -1.06 9.50 -7.73
CA SER A 307 -2.08 8.50 -8.13
C SER A 307 -3.46 9.09 -8.47
N ASN A 308 -3.50 10.24 -9.14
CA ASN A 308 -4.72 10.78 -9.72
C ASN A 308 -4.88 10.27 -11.17
N PHE A 309 -5.98 9.57 -11.47
CA PHE A 309 -6.17 8.88 -12.75
C PHE A 309 -7.15 9.60 -13.69
N ILE A 310 -7.96 10.53 -13.17
CA ILE A 310 -9.01 11.21 -13.94
C ILE A 310 -8.59 12.65 -14.29
N HIS A 311 -7.95 13.36 -13.36
CA HIS A 311 -7.62 14.77 -13.51
C HIS A 311 -6.15 15.06 -13.20
N GLN A 312 -5.70 16.28 -13.51
CA GLN A 312 -4.40 16.73 -13.03
C GLN A 312 -4.44 16.85 -11.49
N PRO A 313 -3.40 16.36 -10.79
CA PRO A 313 -3.36 16.42 -9.34
C PRO A 313 -3.34 17.87 -8.85
N HIS A 314 -4.11 18.15 -7.80
CA HIS A 314 -4.11 19.45 -7.16
C HIS A 314 -2.75 19.78 -6.52
N PRO A 315 -2.29 21.04 -6.55
CA PRO A 315 -1.14 21.50 -5.78
C PRO A 315 -1.28 21.21 -4.28
N ALA A 316 -0.16 21.01 -3.60
CA ALA A 316 -0.11 20.79 -2.16
C ALA A 316 -0.64 22.00 -1.37
N VAL A 317 -1.16 21.80 -0.16
CA VAL A 317 -1.49 22.92 0.74
C VAL A 317 -0.24 23.75 1.02
N LYS A 318 0.93 23.09 1.12
CA LYS A 318 2.24 23.75 1.26
C LYS A 318 2.55 24.74 0.14
N SER A 319 2.02 24.57 -1.08
CA SER A 319 2.26 25.55 -2.16
C SER A 319 1.57 26.90 -1.92
N LEU A 320 0.57 26.94 -1.03
CA LEU A 320 -0.12 28.17 -0.63
C LEU A 320 0.62 28.89 0.50
N ASP A 321 1.59 28.24 1.14
CA ASP A 321 2.20 28.71 2.37
C ASP A 321 3.24 29.81 2.14
N THR A 322 2.92 31.02 2.60
CA THR A 322 3.81 32.18 2.60
C THR A 322 4.38 32.52 3.97
N GLU A 323 3.91 31.88 5.03
CA GLU A 323 4.24 32.22 6.43
C GLU A 323 5.07 31.14 7.14
N GLY A 324 5.30 30.00 6.48
CA GLY A 324 6.07 28.89 7.03
C GLY A 324 5.28 28.03 8.01
N ARG A 325 3.94 28.03 7.94
CA ARG A 325 3.05 27.29 8.86
C ARG A 325 2.61 25.92 8.37
N VAL A 326 3.03 25.51 7.17
CA VAL A 326 2.71 24.18 6.63
C VAL A 326 3.97 23.31 6.63
N ILE A 327 3.86 22.13 7.25
CA ILE A 327 4.86 21.08 7.25
C ILE A 327 4.42 20.04 6.24
N TYR A 328 5.16 19.91 5.15
CA TYR A 328 4.90 18.92 4.12
C TYR A 328 5.73 17.66 4.38
N VAL A 329 5.10 16.50 4.37
CA VAL A 329 5.72 15.19 4.56
C VAL A 329 5.42 14.33 3.35
N SER A 330 6.43 13.64 2.82
CA SER A 330 6.22 12.68 1.72
C SER A 330 7.20 11.52 1.78
N SER A 331 7.00 10.51 0.93
CA SER A 331 7.81 9.29 0.93
C SER A 331 7.99 8.67 -0.45
N PHE A 332 9.22 8.22 -0.73
CA PHE A 332 9.54 7.37 -1.88
C PHE A 332 9.24 5.88 -1.64
N SER A 333 8.96 5.49 -0.39
CA SER A 333 8.88 4.09 0.03
C SER A 333 7.57 3.42 -0.41
N LYS A 334 6.50 4.18 -0.59
CA LYS A 334 5.22 3.69 -1.11
C LYS A 334 5.26 3.43 -2.62
N VAL A 335 6.02 4.28 -3.34
CA VAL A 335 6.15 4.24 -4.79
C VAL A 335 7.12 3.16 -5.26
N LEU A 336 8.31 3.10 -4.66
CA LEU A 336 9.39 2.22 -5.14
C LEU A 336 9.37 0.88 -4.41
N ALA A 337 9.64 0.88 -3.11
CA ALA A 337 9.60 -0.33 -2.30
C ALA A 337 9.56 0.02 -0.81
N PRO A 338 8.74 -0.67 0.01
CA PRO A 338 8.70 -0.45 1.46
C PRO A 338 10.04 -0.69 2.16
N GLY A 339 10.92 -1.50 1.56
CA GLY A 339 12.27 -1.76 2.06
C GLY A 339 13.26 -0.60 1.87
N LEU A 340 12.96 0.36 0.98
CA LEU A 340 13.84 1.48 0.70
C LEU A 340 13.92 2.46 1.88
N ARG A 341 12.79 2.65 2.58
CA ARG A 341 12.65 3.52 3.76
C ARG A 341 13.27 4.91 3.57
N LEU A 342 12.98 5.54 2.43
CA LEU A 342 13.31 6.93 2.16
C LEU A 342 12.02 7.78 2.13
N GLY A 343 12.08 8.92 2.79
CA GLY A 343 11.10 9.99 2.72
C GLY A 343 11.78 11.33 2.93
N PHE A 344 10.99 12.39 3.01
CA PHE A 344 11.49 13.72 3.30
C PHE A 344 10.40 14.58 3.94
N MET A 345 10.84 15.67 4.56
CA MET A 345 10.00 16.70 5.15
C MET A 345 10.44 18.06 4.62
N VAL A 346 9.47 18.92 4.30
CA VAL A 346 9.69 20.31 3.91
C VAL A 346 8.98 21.23 4.89
N ALA A 347 9.72 22.13 5.53
CA ALA A 347 9.20 23.07 6.51
C ALA A 347 10.12 24.29 6.63
N SER A 348 9.77 25.25 7.50
CA SER A 348 10.64 26.41 7.74
C SER A 348 12.05 26.01 8.18
N LYS A 349 13.04 26.83 7.81
CA LYS A 349 14.46 26.59 8.09
C LYS A 349 14.73 26.35 9.58
N GLU A 350 14.03 27.09 10.44
CA GLU A 350 14.12 26.98 11.90
C GLU A 350 13.64 25.63 12.39
N LEU A 351 12.51 25.14 11.84
CA LEU A 351 11.98 23.84 12.22
C LEU A 351 12.88 22.71 11.72
N ILE A 352 13.36 22.77 10.47
CA ILE A 352 14.28 21.78 9.92
C ILE A 352 15.58 21.72 10.72
N TYR A 353 16.12 22.86 11.16
CA TYR A 353 17.30 22.89 12.01
C TYR A 353 17.08 22.11 13.31
N LYS A 354 15.95 22.32 14.01
CA LYS A 354 15.60 21.58 15.22
C LYS A 354 15.29 20.10 14.95
N ALA A 355 14.67 19.82 13.82
CA ALA A 355 14.37 18.47 13.36
C ALA A 355 15.64 17.65 13.14
N ARG A 356 16.69 18.22 12.52
CA ARG A 356 17.99 17.57 12.36
C ARG A 356 18.68 17.29 13.70
N GLN A 357 18.59 18.21 14.66
CA GLN A 357 19.11 18.00 16.02
C GLN A 357 18.43 16.82 16.71
N LEU A 358 17.10 16.74 16.63
CA LEU A 358 16.34 15.63 17.22
C LEU A 358 16.61 14.31 16.50
N ARG A 359 16.64 14.32 15.15
CA ARG A 359 16.95 13.15 14.32
C ARG A 359 18.27 12.53 14.76
N ALA A 360 19.31 13.34 14.96
CA ALA A 360 20.65 12.90 15.33
C ALA A 360 20.72 12.13 16.66
N LEU A 361 19.72 12.24 17.55
CA LEU A 361 19.63 11.43 18.78
C LEU A 361 19.17 9.99 18.52
N ILE A 362 18.49 9.74 17.40
CA ILE A 362 17.92 8.44 17.01
C ILE A 362 18.82 7.80 15.93
N SER A 363 19.16 8.58 14.91
CA SER A 363 19.98 8.21 13.77
C SER A 363 20.50 9.49 13.12
N ARG A 364 21.80 9.62 12.85
CA ARG A 364 22.36 10.86 12.27
C ARG A 364 21.61 11.36 11.03
N HIS A 365 21.55 10.51 10.01
CA HIS A 365 20.79 10.69 8.77
C HIS A 365 20.47 9.29 8.19
N PRO A 366 19.51 9.17 7.25
CA PRO A 366 19.29 7.92 6.50
C PRO A 366 20.59 7.45 5.81
N PRO A 367 20.82 6.15 5.55
CA PRO A 367 22.07 5.68 4.98
C PRO A 367 22.49 6.44 3.71
N ALA A 368 23.65 7.12 3.74
CA ALA A 368 24.06 8.07 2.70
C ALA A 368 24.27 7.40 1.34
N ASN A 369 24.75 6.16 1.31
CA ASN A 369 24.84 5.36 0.09
C ASN A 369 23.45 5.16 -0.56
N ASN A 370 22.42 4.88 0.25
CA ASN A 370 21.05 4.71 -0.24
C ASN A 370 20.45 6.04 -0.72
N GLN A 371 20.75 7.14 -0.01
CA GLN A 371 20.40 8.48 -0.48
C GLN A 371 21.05 8.80 -1.83
N ARG A 372 22.34 8.48 -2.00
CA ARG A 372 23.08 8.71 -3.24
C ARG A 372 22.50 7.92 -4.41
N VAL A 373 22.14 6.64 -4.20
CA VAL A 373 21.46 5.83 -5.23
C VAL A 373 20.15 6.48 -5.65
N MET A 374 19.35 6.96 -4.70
CA MET A 374 18.09 7.66 -5.02
C MET A 374 18.34 9.00 -5.74
N GLY A 375 19.35 9.77 -5.32
CA GLY A 375 19.76 10.99 -6.01
C GLY A 375 20.11 10.74 -7.47
N LEU A 376 20.90 9.70 -7.75
CA LEU A 376 21.23 9.28 -9.12
C LEU A 376 19.99 8.81 -9.90
N PHE A 377 19.09 8.09 -9.24
CA PHE A 377 17.85 7.59 -9.85
C PHE A 377 16.91 8.71 -10.31
N LEU A 378 16.81 9.79 -9.52
CA LEU A 378 16.12 11.02 -9.90
C LEU A 378 16.90 11.80 -10.98
N SER A 379 18.23 11.91 -10.82
CA SER A 379 19.08 12.65 -11.74
C SER A 379 19.00 12.13 -13.17
N LEU A 380 19.02 10.81 -13.33
CA LEU A 380 18.92 10.12 -14.63
C LEU A 380 17.49 10.03 -15.20
N GLY A 381 16.49 10.55 -14.50
CA GLY A 381 15.08 10.56 -14.97
C GLY A 381 14.36 9.21 -14.87
N TYR A 382 14.95 8.22 -14.19
CA TYR A 382 14.33 6.90 -14.04
C TYR A 382 13.09 6.93 -13.14
N TYR A 383 13.05 7.87 -12.19
CA TYR A 383 11.86 8.11 -11.37
C TYR A 383 10.64 8.43 -12.23
N ASP A 384 10.79 9.34 -13.19
CA ASP A 384 9.69 9.83 -14.03
C ASP A 384 9.11 8.71 -14.90
N LEU A 385 10.00 7.91 -15.49
CA LEU A 385 9.62 6.74 -16.27
C LEU A 385 8.91 5.68 -15.41
N THR A 386 9.43 5.45 -14.20
CA THR A 386 8.84 4.48 -13.26
C THR A 386 7.47 4.95 -12.81
N MET A 387 7.32 6.23 -12.48
CA MET A 387 6.04 6.81 -12.08
C MET A 387 5.00 6.76 -13.16
N LYS A 388 5.38 7.07 -14.40
CA LYS A 388 4.47 6.95 -15.54
C LYS A 388 3.94 5.52 -15.67
N LYS A 389 4.84 4.53 -15.65
CA LYS A 389 4.47 3.10 -15.75
C LYS A 389 3.59 2.66 -14.56
N LEU A 390 3.96 3.07 -13.35
CA LEU A 390 3.20 2.75 -12.13
C LEU A 390 1.79 3.34 -12.20
N ASN A 391 1.65 4.60 -12.62
CA ASN A 391 0.36 5.24 -12.77
C ASN A 391 -0.50 4.60 -13.84
N GLU A 392 0.05 4.22 -14.99
CA GLU A 392 -0.68 3.51 -16.04
C GLU A 392 -1.23 2.17 -15.53
N GLU A 393 -0.40 1.37 -14.86
CA GLU A 393 -0.80 0.07 -14.30
C GLU A 393 -1.84 0.22 -13.17
N LEU A 394 -1.61 1.14 -12.22
CA LEU A 394 -2.55 1.34 -11.12
C LEU A 394 -3.88 1.93 -11.60
N ALA A 395 -3.86 2.80 -12.63
CA ALA A 395 -5.07 3.28 -13.27
C ALA A 395 -5.87 2.13 -13.89
N GLU A 396 -5.21 1.25 -14.64
CA GLU A 396 -5.86 0.07 -15.23
C GLU A 396 -6.50 -0.82 -14.15
N ARG A 397 -5.76 -1.14 -13.09
CA ARG A 397 -6.28 -1.93 -11.97
C ARG A 397 -7.43 -1.24 -11.24
N TRP A 398 -7.34 0.07 -11.06
CA TRP A 398 -8.37 0.87 -10.42
C TRP A 398 -9.65 0.90 -11.25
N HIS A 399 -9.55 1.12 -12.57
CA HIS A 399 -10.68 1.05 -13.49
C HIS A 399 -11.32 -0.34 -13.51
N GLU A 400 -10.51 -1.40 -13.60
CA GLU A 400 -11.01 -2.78 -13.57
C GLU A 400 -11.74 -3.10 -12.26
N LEU A 401 -11.21 -2.65 -11.11
CA LEU A 401 -11.89 -2.81 -9.83
C LEU A 401 -13.23 -2.08 -9.82
N ARG A 402 -13.29 -0.87 -10.36
CA ARG A 402 -14.53 -0.09 -10.41
C ARG A 402 -15.59 -0.74 -11.28
N GLU A 403 -15.21 -1.17 -12.48
CA GLU A 403 -16.10 -1.89 -13.39
C GLU A 403 -16.61 -3.18 -12.75
N ALA A 404 -15.72 -3.95 -12.10
CA ALA A 404 -16.09 -5.19 -11.42
C ALA A 404 -17.07 -4.94 -10.25
N LEU A 405 -16.81 -3.91 -9.43
CA LEU A 405 -17.70 -3.54 -8.32
C LEU A 405 -19.07 -3.11 -8.82
N ASN A 406 -19.10 -2.27 -9.86
CA ASN A 406 -20.35 -1.80 -10.46
C ASN A 406 -21.14 -2.96 -11.08
N HIS A 407 -20.46 -3.91 -11.72
CA HIS A 407 -21.11 -5.05 -12.37
C HIS A 407 -21.63 -6.12 -11.39
N TYR A 408 -20.84 -6.52 -10.38
CA TYR A 408 -21.18 -7.65 -9.51
C TYR A 408 -21.84 -7.26 -8.18
N LEU A 409 -21.65 -6.02 -7.72
CA LEU A 409 -22.04 -5.56 -6.37
C LEU A 409 -22.92 -4.30 -6.38
N ALA A 410 -23.50 -3.92 -7.52
CA ALA A 410 -24.37 -2.75 -7.73
C ALA A 410 -25.35 -2.45 -6.59
N THR A 411 -26.00 -3.50 -6.07
CA THR A 411 -27.08 -3.40 -5.07
C THR A 411 -26.64 -3.74 -3.65
N SER A 412 -25.40 -4.21 -3.47
CA SER A 412 -24.90 -4.73 -2.20
C SER A 412 -23.93 -3.79 -1.50
N VAL A 413 -23.32 -2.85 -2.23
CA VAL A 413 -22.30 -1.95 -1.69
C VAL A 413 -22.48 -0.52 -2.17
N VAL A 414 -21.99 0.42 -1.38
CA VAL A 414 -21.85 1.84 -1.75
C VAL A 414 -20.39 2.22 -1.60
N THR A 415 -19.82 2.92 -2.58
CA THR A 415 -18.42 3.35 -2.56
C THR A 415 -18.33 4.87 -2.55
N THR A 416 -17.21 5.38 -2.05
CA THR A 416 -16.95 6.83 -2.06
C THR A 416 -16.54 7.29 -3.45
N ARG A 417 -16.92 8.51 -3.83
CA ARG A 417 -16.41 9.16 -5.04
C ARG A 417 -14.94 9.45 -4.88
N THR A 418 -14.12 8.81 -5.71
CA THR A 418 -12.68 9.03 -5.74
C THR A 418 -12.23 9.29 -7.16
N VAL A 419 -11.30 10.24 -7.31
CA VAL A 419 -10.68 10.61 -8.59
C VAL A 419 -9.37 9.86 -8.86
N GLY A 420 -9.01 8.95 -7.95
CA GLY A 420 -7.83 8.13 -8.01
C GLY A 420 -7.55 7.46 -6.67
N GLY A 421 -6.29 7.11 -6.47
CA GLY A 421 -5.79 6.42 -5.29
C GLY A 421 -5.73 4.91 -5.45
N SER A 422 -5.00 4.29 -4.54
CA SER A 422 -4.65 2.87 -4.49
C SER A 422 -5.76 1.98 -3.91
N THR A 423 -6.85 2.57 -3.40
CA THR A 423 -7.91 1.83 -2.71
C THR A 423 -9.30 2.35 -2.99
N CYS A 424 -10.29 1.46 -2.97
CA CYS A 424 -11.70 1.80 -2.91
C CYS A 424 -12.24 1.63 -1.48
N TRP A 425 -12.88 2.67 -0.94
CA TRP A 425 -13.60 2.62 0.33
C TRP A 425 -15.03 2.12 0.10
N ILE A 426 -15.41 1.03 0.78
CA ILE A 426 -16.65 0.30 0.51
C ILE A 426 -17.49 0.21 1.78
N LYS A 427 -18.72 0.69 1.70
CA LYS A 427 -19.79 0.41 2.66
C LYS A 427 -20.48 -0.89 2.22
N GLY A 428 -20.34 -1.95 3.00
CA GLY A 428 -21.13 -3.16 2.87
C GLY A 428 -22.55 -3.00 3.44
N PRO A 429 -23.35 -4.07 3.44
CA PRO A 429 -24.67 -4.10 4.06
C PRO A 429 -24.62 -3.70 5.55
N ASP A 430 -25.68 -3.07 6.07
CA ASP A 430 -25.63 -2.48 7.42
C ASP A 430 -25.37 -3.49 8.56
N GLN A 431 -25.68 -4.77 8.37
CA GLN A 431 -25.40 -5.85 9.33
C GLN A 431 -23.99 -6.44 9.19
N LEU A 432 -23.23 -6.07 8.15
CA LEU A 432 -21.91 -6.61 7.89
C LEU A 432 -20.91 -6.12 8.93
N ASN A 433 -20.15 -7.04 9.52
CA ASN A 433 -19.00 -6.73 10.35
C ASN A 433 -17.73 -7.00 9.55
N SER A 434 -17.00 -5.94 9.18
CA SER A 434 -15.87 -6.03 8.26
C SER A 434 -14.72 -6.89 8.77
N GLN A 435 -14.50 -6.97 10.08
CA GLN A 435 -13.46 -7.84 10.66
C GLN A 435 -13.81 -9.32 10.52
N ARG A 436 -15.07 -9.69 10.81
CA ARG A 436 -15.54 -11.07 10.65
C ARG A 436 -15.64 -11.46 9.18
N PHE A 437 -16.14 -10.54 8.36
CA PHE A 437 -16.26 -10.73 6.93
C PHE A 437 -14.89 -10.88 6.26
N ALA A 438 -13.87 -10.13 6.69
CA ALA A 438 -12.50 -10.31 6.20
C ALA A 438 -11.93 -11.70 6.48
N ALA A 439 -12.21 -12.27 7.66
CA ALA A 439 -11.83 -13.63 7.99
C ALA A 439 -12.58 -14.67 7.13
N GLU A 440 -13.84 -14.41 6.78
CA GLU A 440 -14.62 -15.28 5.90
C GLU A 440 -14.11 -15.22 4.46
N ALA A 441 -13.96 -14.02 3.90
CA ALA A 441 -13.42 -13.80 2.56
C ALA A 441 -12.05 -14.48 2.39
N ALA A 442 -11.21 -14.46 3.44
CA ALA A 442 -9.91 -15.11 3.43
C ALA A 442 -10.00 -16.63 3.23
N LYS A 443 -11.05 -17.31 3.71
CA LYS A 443 -11.26 -18.75 3.46
C LYS A 443 -11.47 -19.06 1.98
N HIS A 444 -12.00 -18.10 1.23
CA HIS A 444 -12.18 -18.16 -0.23
C HIS A 444 -10.98 -17.63 -1.02
N GLY A 445 -9.86 -17.33 -0.34
CA GLY A 445 -8.65 -16.81 -0.98
C GLY A 445 -8.67 -15.31 -1.26
N ILE A 446 -9.65 -14.56 -0.72
CA ILE A 446 -9.79 -13.12 -0.92
C ILE A 446 -9.34 -12.39 0.33
N LEU A 447 -8.36 -11.49 0.21
CA LEU A 447 -7.99 -10.60 1.32
C LEU A 447 -8.62 -9.23 1.10
N ILE A 448 -9.27 -8.72 2.14
CA ILE A 448 -9.85 -7.37 2.19
C ILE A 448 -9.37 -6.67 3.47
N GLU A 449 -9.41 -5.34 3.51
CA GLU A 449 -8.92 -4.59 4.67
C GLU A 449 -10.07 -4.04 5.53
N PRO A 450 -10.27 -4.55 6.77
CA PRO A 450 -11.18 -3.94 7.73
C PRO A 450 -10.64 -2.58 8.21
N VAL A 451 -11.55 -1.64 8.46
CA VAL A 451 -11.19 -0.22 8.63
C VAL A 451 -11.26 0.30 10.05
N ASN A 452 -11.69 -0.53 11.01
CA ASN A 452 -11.87 -0.15 12.41
C ASN A 452 -10.62 0.55 13.01
N ARG A 453 -9.43 0.13 12.59
CA ARG A 453 -8.16 0.73 13.03
C ARG A 453 -7.98 2.20 12.64
N PHE A 454 -8.72 2.71 11.67
CA PHE A 454 -8.61 4.11 11.23
C PHE A 454 -9.52 5.05 12.05
N TYR A 455 -10.46 4.53 12.82
CA TYR A 455 -11.33 5.32 13.69
C TYR A 455 -10.72 5.49 15.08
N GLY A 456 -10.51 6.74 15.49
CA GLY A 456 -10.08 7.10 16.84
C GLY A 456 -11.25 7.41 17.78
N GLY A 457 -12.39 7.83 17.23
CA GLY A 457 -13.59 8.22 17.97
C GLY A 457 -14.34 7.07 18.64
N LYS A 458 -15.41 7.43 19.37
CA LYS A 458 -16.30 6.46 20.03
C LYS A 458 -17.18 5.69 19.05
N ASN A 459 -17.53 6.31 17.93
CA ASN A 459 -18.37 5.70 16.90
C ASN A 459 -17.46 5.05 15.84
N LYS A 460 -17.45 3.71 15.78
CA LYS A 460 -16.63 2.95 14.84
C LYS A 460 -17.53 2.09 13.97
N PRO A 461 -17.84 2.52 12.73
CA PRO A 461 -18.77 1.80 11.89
C PRO A 461 -18.15 0.47 11.45
N LEU A 462 -18.92 -0.60 11.54
CA LEU A 462 -18.44 -1.96 11.31
C LEU A 462 -18.64 -2.40 9.86
N GLN A 463 -19.54 -1.77 9.11
CA GLN A 463 -19.88 -2.19 7.75
C GLN A 463 -18.89 -1.75 6.67
N TYR A 464 -17.84 -1.00 7.03
CA TYR A 464 -16.87 -0.50 6.05
C TYR A 464 -15.63 -1.39 5.92
N PHE A 465 -15.14 -1.54 4.71
CA PHE A 465 -13.87 -2.20 4.36
C PHE A 465 -13.22 -1.51 3.16
N ARG A 466 -11.95 -1.84 2.88
CA ARG A 466 -11.22 -1.37 1.69
C ARG A 466 -10.81 -2.53 0.81
N LEU A 467 -10.76 -2.25 -0.49
CA LEU A 467 -10.10 -3.09 -1.48
C LEU A 467 -8.95 -2.29 -2.10
N GLY A 468 -7.71 -2.73 -1.85
CA GLY A 468 -6.51 -2.15 -2.45
C GLY A 468 -6.14 -2.77 -3.79
N VAL A 469 -5.59 -1.97 -4.70
CA VAL A 469 -5.19 -2.40 -6.05
C VAL A 469 -3.68 -2.48 -6.25
N THR A 470 -2.88 -2.09 -5.26
CA THR A 470 -1.41 -2.03 -5.38
C THR A 470 -0.77 -3.39 -5.65
N SER A 471 -1.39 -4.48 -5.19
CA SER A 471 -0.72 -5.77 -5.05
C SER A 471 -1.43 -6.91 -5.78
N ILE A 472 -2.59 -6.64 -6.37
CA ILE A 472 -3.36 -7.59 -7.17
C ILE A 472 -3.17 -7.31 -8.66
N PRO A 473 -2.84 -8.33 -9.48
CA PRO A 473 -2.75 -8.17 -10.94
C PRO A 473 -4.12 -7.91 -11.58
N THR A 474 -4.19 -7.07 -12.61
CA THR A 474 -5.43 -6.72 -13.33
C THR A 474 -6.31 -7.94 -13.69
N PRO A 475 -5.79 -9.04 -14.27
CA PRO A 475 -6.63 -10.18 -14.66
C PRO A 475 -7.32 -10.90 -13.49
N LYS A 476 -6.85 -10.68 -12.25
CA LYS A 476 -7.39 -11.32 -11.04
C LYS A 476 -8.45 -10.48 -10.34
N ILE A 477 -8.59 -9.20 -10.71
CA ILE A 477 -9.52 -8.28 -10.05
C ILE A 477 -10.96 -8.71 -10.30
N ARG A 478 -11.34 -8.89 -11.57
CA ARG A 478 -12.69 -9.31 -11.95
C ARG A 478 -13.12 -10.60 -11.26
N GLU A 479 -12.29 -11.63 -11.35
CA GLU A 479 -12.52 -12.96 -10.77
C GLU A 479 -12.67 -12.87 -9.24
N GLY A 480 -11.80 -12.09 -8.58
CA GLY A 480 -11.85 -11.86 -7.14
C GLY A 480 -13.11 -11.13 -6.68
N VAL A 481 -13.57 -10.12 -7.42
CA VAL A 481 -14.79 -9.37 -7.10
C VAL A 481 -16.04 -10.19 -7.37
N GLU A 482 -16.08 -10.98 -8.44
CA GLU A 482 -17.18 -11.92 -8.69
C GLU A 482 -17.32 -12.90 -7.51
N LEU A 483 -16.21 -13.50 -7.07
CA LEU A 483 -16.22 -14.42 -5.93
C LEU A 483 -16.60 -13.70 -4.64
N LEU A 484 -16.09 -12.49 -4.39
CA LEU A 484 -16.49 -11.65 -3.26
C LEU A 484 -18.00 -11.42 -3.24
N SER A 485 -18.62 -11.20 -4.41
CA SER A 485 -20.07 -11.03 -4.52
C SER A 485 -20.86 -12.25 -4.08
N LYS A 486 -20.33 -13.46 -4.32
CA LYS A 486 -20.95 -14.72 -3.86
C LYS A 486 -20.85 -14.81 -2.35
N VAL A 487 -19.68 -14.52 -1.77
CA VAL A 487 -19.46 -14.53 -0.31
C VAL A 487 -20.35 -13.51 0.40
N ILE A 488 -20.50 -12.28 -0.12
CA ILE A 488 -21.43 -11.28 0.47
C ILE A 488 -22.87 -11.79 0.45
N LYS A 489 -23.30 -12.43 -0.65
CA LYS A 489 -24.65 -13.00 -0.77
C LYS A 489 -24.89 -14.18 0.18
N GLU A 490 -23.88 -15.00 0.42
CA GLU A 490 -23.93 -16.09 1.41
C GLU A 490 -23.95 -15.54 2.84
N TRP A 491 -23.15 -14.49 3.11
CA TRP A 491 -23.11 -13.81 4.40
C TRP A 491 -24.47 -13.22 4.81
N GLN A 492 -25.25 -12.74 3.85
CA GLN A 492 -26.61 -12.22 4.08
C GLN A 492 -27.65 -13.31 4.34
N GLN A 493 -27.35 -14.60 4.17
CA GLN A 493 -28.36 -15.68 4.25
C GLN A 493 -28.63 -16.23 5.67
N GLU A 494 -28.11 -15.62 6.74
CA GLU A 494 -28.37 -16.10 8.11
C GLU A 494 -29.27 -15.23 9.01
N GLU A 495 -29.67 -14.01 8.64
CA GLU A 495 -30.79 -13.32 9.33
C GLU A 495 -31.28 -12.13 8.48
N ASP A 496 -32.60 -12.01 8.34
CA ASP A 496 -33.37 -11.06 7.53
C ASP A 496 -33.61 -11.34 6.04
N ALA A 497 -34.79 -11.92 5.84
CA ALA A 497 -35.68 -11.75 4.70
C ALA A 497 -35.95 -10.26 4.34
N LEU A 498 -34.95 -9.59 3.75
CA LEU A 498 -35.12 -8.31 3.05
C LEU A 498 -35.22 -8.44 1.52
N PHE A 499 -35.21 -9.68 1.00
CA PHE A 499 -35.35 -9.98 -0.42
C PHE A 499 -36.79 -10.34 -0.76
N ALA A 500 -37.63 -9.31 -0.85
CA ALA A 500 -38.98 -9.45 -1.38
C ALA A 500 -38.92 -10.00 -2.82
N LYS A 501 -39.97 -10.74 -3.23
CA LYS A 501 -40.28 -10.91 -4.66
C LYS A 501 -40.07 -9.57 -5.38
N PRO A 502 -39.55 -9.55 -6.61
CA PRO A 502 -39.31 -8.31 -7.33
C PRO A 502 -40.56 -7.42 -7.24
N PRO A 503 -40.44 -6.19 -6.72
CA PRO A 503 -41.60 -5.38 -6.42
C PRO A 503 -42.29 -4.94 -7.72
N GLY A 504 -43.62 -4.92 -7.70
CA GLY A 504 -44.43 -4.46 -8.84
C GLY A 504 -44.82 -5.56 -9.82
N ARG A 505 -45.18 -5.15 -11.05
CA ARG A 505 -45.67 -6.06 -12.09
C ARG A 505 -44.53 -6.46 -13.02
N GLN A 506 -44.44 -7.76 -13.35
CA GLN A 506 -43.53 -8.23 -14.39
C GLN A 506 -44.04 -7.79 -15.76
N LEU A 507 -43.17 -7.23 -16.59
CA LEU A 507 -43.43 -7.00 -18.01
C LEU A 507 -43.06 -8.24 -18.82
N LYS A 508 -43.89 -8.59 -19.81
CA LYS A 508 -43.79 -9.82 -20.61
C LYS A 508 -44.20 -9.56 -22.06
N GLY A 509 -43.66 -10.35 -22.99
CA GLY A 509 -44.00 -10.31 -24.41
C GLY A 509 -44.02 -8.90 -25.02
N ASP A 510 -45.05 -8.60 -25.80
CA ASP A 510 -45.16 -7.33 -26.55
C ASP A 510 -45.18 -6.09 -25.65
N LYS A 511 -45.74 -6.19 -24.45
CA LYS A 511 -45.76 -5.07 -23.48
C LYS A 511 -44.37 -4.72 -22.98
N LEU A 512 -43.47 -5.70 -22.91
CA LEU A 512 -42.07 -5.47 -22.56
C LEU A 512 -41.33 -4.80 -23.72
N ARG A 513 -41.62 -5.21 -24.96
CA ARG A 513 -41.03 -4.61 -26.17
C ARG A 513 -41.43 -3.14 -26.30
N GLU A 514 -42.73 -2.85 -26.25
CA GLU A 514 -43.28 -1.50 -26.31
C GLU A 514 -42.71 -0.59 -25.21
N PHE A 515 -42.61 -1.12 -23.98
CA PHE A 515 -42.00 -0.39 -22.88
C PHE A 515 -40.52 -0.08 -23.13
N ALA A 516 -39.72 -1.09 -23.49
CA ALA A 516 -38.28 -0.92 -23.66
C ALA A 516 -37.92 0.00 -24.84
N SER A 517 -38.75 0.02 -25.87
CA SER A 517 -38.60 0.80 -27.10
C SER A 517 -38.52 2.33 -26.90
N HIS A 518 -39.23 2.88 -25.92
CA HIS A 518 -39.35 4.33 -25.71
C HIS A 518 -38.85 4.77 -24.32
N CYS A 519 -37.92 4.01 -23.76
CA CYS A 519 -37.52 4.16 -22.37
C CYS A 519 -36.10 4.70 -22.23
N GLU A 520 -35.96 5.72 -21.39
CA GLU A 520 -34.68 6.18 -20.89
C GLU A 520 -34.56 5.84 -19.41
N TYR A 521 -33.56 5.04 -19.06
CA TYR A 521 -33.24 4.70 -17.69
C TYR A 521 -32.31 5.76 -17.11
N ILE A 522 -32.56 6.17 -15.86
CA ILE A 522 -31.74 7.13 -15.14
C ILE A 522 -31.44 6.55 -13.77
N GLY A 523 -30.16 6.49 -13.41
CA GLY A 523 -29.72 5.91 -12.16
C GLY A 523 -28.39 6.48 -11.68
N ARG A 524 -27.82 5.81 -10.69
CA ARG A 524 -26.48 6.10 -10.17
C ARG A 524 -25.67 4.82 -10.08
N THR A 525 -24.38 4.89 -10.38
CA THR A 525 -23.44 3.77 -10.16
C THR A 525 -23.20 3.55 -8.67
N VAL A 526 -22.47 2.49 -8.29
CA VAL A 526 -22.05 2.27 -6.89
C VAL A 526 -21.19 3.42 -6.32
N PHE A 527 -20.54 4.18 -7.20
CA PHE A 527 -19.76 5.38 -6.90
C PHE A 527 -20.62 6.65 -6.81
N GLY A 528 -21.94 6.52 -7.00
CA GLY A 528 -22.89 7.62 -7.00
C GLY A 528 -22.88 8.45 -8.28
N ASP A 529 -22.09 8.10 -9.30
CA ASP A 529 -22.04 8.84 -10.57
C ASP A 529 -23.38 8.68 -11.32
N PRO A 530 -24.01 9.77 -11.80
CA PRO A 530 -25.26 9.65 -12.53
C PRO A 530 -25.01 8.96 -13.87
N TYR A 531 -25.96 8.13 -14.29
CA TYR A 531 -25.98 7.56 -15.64
C TYR A 531 -27.36 7.70 -16.26
N ARG A 532 -27.38 7.76 -17.60
CA ARG A 532 -28.60 7.59 -18.40
C ARG A 532 -28.38 6.54 -19.49
N ILE A 533 -29.37 5.70 -19.71
CA ILE A 533 -29.36 4.70 -20.78
C ILE A 533 -30.60 4.90 -21.63
N ARG A 534 -30.41 5.26 -22.89
CA ARG A 534 -31.49 5.37 -23.88
C ARG A 534 -31.60 4.07 -24.64
N LEU A 535 -32.80 3.52 -24.69
CA LEU A 535 -33.13 2.41 -25.57
C LEU A 535 -33.82 2.94 -26.83
N CYS A 536 -33.44 2.38 -27.98
CA CYS A 536 -34.03 2.72 -29.28
C CYS A 536 -34.87 1.55 -29.81
N ASP A 537 -35.86 1.87 -30.65
CA ASP A 537 -36.78 0.91 -31.28
C ASP A 537 -36.11 -0.12 -32.19
N ASP A 538 -34.97 0.25 -32.79
CA ASP A 538 -34.19 -0.61 -33.66
C ASP A 538 -33.37 -1.66 -32.89
N GLY A 539 -33.49 -1.69 -31.55
CA GLY A 539 -32.75 -2.58 -30.67
C GLY A 539 -31.35 -2.05 -30.31
N SER A 540 -30.99 -0.84 -30.71
CA SER A 540 -29.77 -0.18 -30.21
C SER A 540 -30.00 0.45 -28.84
N MET A 541 -28.91 0.64 -28.09
CA MET A 541 -28.92 1.40 -26.84
C MET A 541 -27.68 2.29 -26.71
N GLU A 542 -27.85 3.44 -26.09
CA GLU A 542 -26.82 4.44 -25.81
C GLU A 542 -26.74 4.69 -24.31
N GLY A 543 -25.55 4.63 -23.73
CA GLY A 543 -25.32 4.78 -22.29
C GLY A 543 -24.36 5.92 -22.01
N PHE A 544 -24.76 6.87 -21.19
CA PHE A 544 -23.93 8.00 -20.76
C PHE A 544 -23.72 7.93 -19.24
N GLU A 545 -22.49 8.13 -18.77
CA GLU A 545 -22.12 8.15 -17.34
C GLU A 545 -21.32 9.42 -17.03
N GLY A 546 -21.60 10.02 -15.87
CA GLY A 546 -20.97 11.25 -15.39
C GLY A 546 -21.87 12.48 -15.51
N TYR A 547 -21.51 13.57 -14.83
CA TYR A 547 -22.31 14.81 -14.78
C TYR A 547 -22.28 15.60 -16.10
N HIS A 548 -21.26 15.38 -16.92
CA HIS A 548 -21.07 15.99 -18.23
C HIS A 548 -20.98 14.95 -19.36
N ASP A 549 -21.53 13.75 -19.15
CA ASP A 549 -21.51 12.65 -20.11
C ASP A 549 -20.11 12.28 -20.60
N GLU A 550 -19.16 12.31 -19.67
CA GLU A 550 -17.74 12.12 -19.93
C GLU A 550 -17.43 10.72 -20.45
N LYS A 551 -18.27 9.74 -20.09
CA LYS A 551 -18.22 8.38 -20.62
C LYS A 551 -19.47 8.09 -21.43
N HIS A 552 -19.26 7.47 -22.58
CA HIS A 552 -20.32 7.05 -23.48
C HIS A 552 -20.01 5.65 -24.00
N ASP A 553 -21.00 4.77 -23.99
CA ASP A 553 -20.93 3.46 -24.64
C ASP A 553 -22.21 3.18 -25.44
N HIS A 554 -22.07 2.30 -26.42
CA HIS A 554 -23.16 1.83 -27.26
C HIS A 554 -23.37 0.34 -27.05
N GLY A 555 -24.58 -0.14 -27.29
CA GLY A 555 -24.86 -1.55 -27.26
C GLY A 555 -26.13 -1.91 -27.99
N LYS A 556 -26.59 -3.14 -27.74
CA LYS A 556 -27.83 -3.68 -28.29
C LYS A 556 -28.66 -4.33 -27.20
N TRP A 557 -29.97 -4.27 -27.37
CA TRP A 557 -30.93 -4.99 -26.55
C TRP A 557 -31.89 -5.79 -27.44
N TRP A 558 -32.37 -6.92 -26.92
CA TRP A 558 -33.34 -7.76 -27.62
C TRP A 558 -34.17 -8.56 -26.62
N LEU A 559 -35.20 -9.25 -27.11
CA LEU A 559 -36.04 -10.13 -26.31
C LEU A 559 -35.90 -11.58 -26.80
N GLU A 560 -35.73 -12.52 -25.88
CA GLU A 560 -35.94 -13.95 -26.14
C GLU A 560 -37.03 -14.45 -25.19
N GLY A 561 -38.25 -14.64 -25.72
CA GLY A 561 -39.43 -14.92 -24.91
C GLY A 561 -39.80 -13.75 -24.00
N ASP A 562 -39.87 -14.01 -22.69
CA ASP A 562 -40.18 -13.00 -21.66
C ASP A 562 -38.93 -12.36 -21.04
N ILE A 563 -37.73 -12.69 -21.56
CA ILE A 563 -36.46 -12.23 -21.00
C ILE A 563 -35.90 -11.10 -21.86
N TRP A 564 -35.58 -9.98 -21.22
CA TRP A 564 -34.90 -8.85 -21.83
C TRP A 564 -33.39 -9.04 -21.76
N TYR A 565 -32.74 -9.07 -22.92
CA TYR A 565 -31.30 -9.19 -23.05
C TYR A 565 -30.67 -7.86 -23.45
N ARG A 566 -29.47 -7.61 -22.94
CA ARG A 566 -28.61 -6.53 -23.41
C ARG A 566 -27.17 -6.99 -23.57
N GLN A 567 -26.46 -6.30 -24.45
CA GLN A 567 -25.02 -6.41 -24.61
C GLN A 567 -24.44 -5.04 -24.97
N TRP A 568 -23.55 -4.53 -24.13
CA TRP A 568 -22.76 -3.33 -24.41
C TRP A 568 -21.54 -3.65 -25.27
N ASN A 569 -20.90 -2.64 -25.86
CA ASN A 569 -19.63 -2.83 -26.54
C ASN A 569 -18.47 -2.93 -25.54
N GLN A 570 -18.49 -2.11 -24.48
CA GLN A 570 -17.41 -2.06 -23.48
C GLN A 570 -17.92 -2.23 -22.05
N TRP A 571 -19.00 -1.57 -21.67
CA TRP A 571 -19.53 -1.61 -20.31
C TRP A 571 -19.96 -3.01 -19.90
N SER A 572 -19.85 -3.34 -18.61
CA SER A 572 -20.18 -4.69 -18.12
C SER A 572 -19.47 -5.79 -18.90
N TYR A 573 -18.23 -5.53 -19.34
CA TYR A 573 -17.38 -6.46 -20.10
C TYR A 573 -17.95 -6.91 -21.45
N GLY A 574 -18.91 -6.17 -22.01
CA GLY A 574 -19.62 -6.55 -23.23
C GLY A 574 -20.34 -7.90 -23.12
N GLU A 575 -20.70 -8.30 -21.91
CA GLU A 575 -21.41 -9.55 -21.67
C GLU A 575 -22.87 -9.46 -22.09
N THR A 576 -23.36 -10.57 -22.63
CA THR A 576 -24.79 -10.77 -22.86
C THR A 576 -25.48 -11.11 -21.54
N LEU A 577 -26.31 -10.19 -21.06
CA LEU A 577 -27.03 -10.34 -19.79
C LEU A 577 -28.53 -10.36 -20.04
N GLY A 578 -29.21 -11.38 -19.50
CA GLY A 578 -30.66 -11.55 -19.57
C GLY A 578 -31.35 -11.28 -18.24
N PHE A 579 -32.47 -10.56 -18.27
CA PHE A 579 -33.21 -10.10 -17.11
C PHE A 579 -34.72 -10.26 -17.29
N ASN A 580 -35.40 -10.59 -16.18
CA ASN A 580 -36.83 -10.38 -16.02
C ASN A 580 -37.05 -8.94 -15.56
N ILE A 581 -37.90 -8.20 -16.27
CA ILE A 581 -38.16 -6.79 -15.97
C ILE A 581 -39.42 -6.65 -15.12
N TYR A 582 -39.29 -5.95 -14.00
CA TYR A 582 -40.40 -5.57 -13.14
C TYR A 582 -40.48 -4.05 -13.05
N ILE A 583 -41.71 -3.52 -13.00
CA ILE A 583 -41.92 -2.08 -12.85
C ILE A 583 -42.86 -1.78 -11.68
N GLN A 584 -42.51 -0.75 -10.92
CA GLN A 584 -43.33 -0.19 -9.87
C GLN A 584 -43.23 1.34 -9.91
N LYS A 585 -44.36 2.02 -10.11
CA LYS A 585 -44.39 3.49 -10.32
C LYS A 585 -43.45 3.89 -11.47
N ASN A 586 -42.44 4.71 -11.20
CA ASN A 586 -41.41 5.19 -12.14
C ASN A 586 -40.05 4.47 -11.96
N GLN A 587 -40.04 3.29 -11.33
CA GLN A 587 -38.84 2.49 -11.13
C GLN A 587 -38.92 1.17 -11.90
N ILE A 588 -37.78 0.79 -12.46
CA ILE A 588 -37.52 -0.48 -13.11
C ILE A 588 -36.61 -1.33 -12.21
N PHE A 589 -36.89 -2.62 -12.15
CA PHE A 589 -36.09 -3.62 -11.44
C PHE A 589 -35.71 -4.72 -12.41
N TRP A 590 -34.41 -4.97 -12.56
CA TRP A 590 -33.87 -6.08 -13.32
C TRP A 590 -33.70 -7.28 -12.40
N ALA A 591 -34.28 -8.42 -12.76
CA ALA A 591 -34.18 -9.63 -11.95
C ALA A 591 -33.62 -10.83 -12.72
N ARG A 592 -32.66 -11.53 -12.10
CA ARG A 592 -32.06 -12.78 -12.60
C ARG A 592 -32.23 -13.86 -11.55
N ASP A 593 -32.58 -15.08 -11.97
CA ASP A 593 -32.82 -16.23 -11.08
C ASP A 593 -33.81 -15.93 -9.93
N GLY A 594 -34.85 -15.16 -10.24
CA GLY A 594 -35.92 -14.79 -9.30
C GLY A 594 -35.56 -13.69 -8.31
N ARG A 595 -34.40 -13.02 -8.46
CA ARG A 595 -33.89 -11.99 -7.53
C ARG A 595 -33.57 -10.70 -8.28
N VAL A 596 -33.88 -9.56 -7.67
CA VAL A 596 -33.48 -8.25 -8.19
C VAL A 596 -31.96 -8.12 -8.11
N VAL A 597 -31.31 -7.77 -9.22
CA VAL A 597 -29.86 -7.56 -9.31
C VAL A 597 -29.49 -6.10 -9.52
N ASP A 598 -30.42 -5.30 -10.07
CA ASP A 598 -30.24 -3.87 -10.30
C ASP A 598 -31.60 -3.15 -10.34
N SER A 599 -31.60 -1.82 -10.16
CA SER A 599 -32.79 -0.98 -10.27
C SER A 599 -32.45 0.45 -10.69
N ALA A 600 -33.35 1.08 -11.45
CA ALA A 600 -33.20 2.47 -11.89
C ALA A 600 -34.55 3.18 -11.92
N PHE A 601 -34.53 4.51 -12.07
CA PHE A 601 -35.70 5.24 -12.50
C PHE A 601 -35.83 5.17 -14.02
N PHE A 602 -37.05 5.30 -14.54
CA PHE A 602 -37.27 5.37 -15.97
C PHE A 602 -38.14 6.56 -16.35
N VAL A 603 -37.90 7.09 -17.54
CA VAL A 603 -38.71 8.10 -18.21
C VAL A 603 -39.16 7.52 -19.54
N LEU A 604 -40.45 7.65 -19.85
CA LEU A 604 -41.00 7.30 -21.15
C LEU A 604 -41.03 8.56 -22.00
N HIS A 605 -40.48 8.48 -23.20
CA HIS A 605 -40.62 9.53 -24.20
C HIS A 605 -41.92 9.30 -24.97
N GLU A 606 -42.77 10.32 -25.08
CA GLU A 606 -43.96 10.28 -25.96
C GLU A 606 -43.51 10.44 -27.43
N GLU A 607 -44.27 9.83 -28.36
CA GLU A 607 -44.03 9.86 -29.82
C GLU A 607 -43.83 11.28 -30.40
#